data_AF-A0A350J0I5-F1
#
_entry.id   AF-A0A350J0I5-F1
#
_cell.length_a   1.000
_cell.length_b   1.000
_cell.length_c   1.000
_cell.angle_alpha   90.00
_cell.angle_beta   90.00
_cell.angle_gamma   90.00
#
_symmetry.space_group_name_H-M   'P 1'
#
loop_
_entity.id
_entity.type
_entity.pdbx_description
1 polymer ?
#
loop_
_entity_poly.entity_id
_entity_poly.type
_entity_poly.pdbx_seq_one_letter_code
_entity_poly.pdbx_strand_id
1 'polypeptide(L)'
;FELIDVLLTFVTNSMSYLRVGGFVLSHAGMMLVVTTLVEMTGNAGIPVMIFGNIFVMVLEGLIVGIQTLRLEYYEMFSRYYDAGGIPFKAMTAEKLN
;
A
#
# COMPACT_ATOMS: atom_id res chain seq x y z
N PHE A 1 17.22 -5.76 29.38
CA PHE A 1 17.64 -5.93 27.98
C PHE A 1 16.57 -6.65 27.17
N GLU A 2 16.13 -7.86 27.56
CA GLU A 2 15.04 -8.56 26.86
C GLU A 2 13.71 -7.78 26.77
N LEU A 3 13.31 -7.07 27.84
CA LEU A 3 12.07 -6.28 27.83
C LEU A 3 12.09 -5.12 26.81
N ILE A 4 13.27 -4.52 26.56
CA ILE A 4 13.41 -3.45 25.57
C ILE A 4 13.35 -4.03 24.16
N ASP A 5 13.94 -5.20 23.90
CA ASP A 5 13.83 -5.87 22.59
C ASP A 5 12.39 -6.31 22.28
N VAL A 6 11.66 -6.78 23.29
CA VAL A 6 10.23 -7.13 23.13
C VAL A 6 9.41 -5.88 22.82
N LEU A 7 9.65 -4.76 23.53
CA LEU A 7 8.98 -3.49 23.25
C LEU A 7 9.33 -2.93 21.87
N LEU A 8 10.61 -2.96 21.48
CA LEU A 8 11.06 -2.50 20.17
C LEU A 8 10.43 -3.36 19.05
N THR A 9 10.40 -4.67 19.21
CA THR A 9 9.75 -5.59 18.25
C THR A 9 8.25 -5.31 18.14
N PHE A 10 7.59 -5.03 19.26
CA PHE A 10 6.16 -4.71 19.29
C PHE A 10 5.86 -3.36 18.62
N VAL A 11 6.69 -2.34 18.88
CA VAL A 11 6.59 -1.02 18.26
C VAL A 11 6.87 -1.09 16.76
N THR A 12 7.88 -1.84 16.34
CA THR A 12 8.19 -2.04 14.91
C THR A 12 7.04 -2.73 14.18
N ASN A 13 6.44 -3.78 14.74
CA ASN A 13 5.24 -4.41 14.18
C ASN A 13 4.06 -3.44 14.11
N SER A 14 3.85 -2.62 15.14
CA SER A 14 2.74 -1.64 15.17
C SER A 14 2.92 -0.50 14.16
N MET A 15 4.15 -0.01 13.99
CA MET A 15 4.51 1.03 13.03
C MET A 15 4.28 0.62 11.57
N SER A 16 4.36 -0.68 11.28
CA SER A 16 4.02 -1.22 9.97
C SER A 16 2.54 -0.98 9.65
N TYR A 17 1.63 -1.37 10.54
CA TYR A 17 0.19 -1.18 10.36
C TYR A 17 -0.26 0.29 10.46
N LEU A 18 0.44 1.12 11.25
CA LEU A 18 0.13 2.54 11.41
C LEU A 18 0.19 3.30 10.07
N ARG A 19 1.05 2.85 9.14
CA ARG A 19 1.14 3.41 7.79
C ARG A 19 -0.15 3.25 6.98
N VAL A 20 -0.84 2.11 7.11
CA VAL A 20 -2.17 1.90 6.51
C VAL A 20 -3.19 2.89 7.08
N GLY A 21 -3.14 3.15 8.40
CA GLY A 21 -3.97 4.18 9.04
C GLY A 21 -3.70 5.60 8.52
N GLY A 22 -2.44 5.92 8.23
CA GLY A 22 -2.04 7.19 7.62
C GLY A 22 -2.66 7.44 6.24
N PHE A 23 -2.91 6.39 5.45
CA PHE A 23 -3.57 6.54 4.15
C PHE A 23 -5.05 6.89 4.26
N VAL A 24 -5.76 6.38 5.26
CA VAL A 24 -7.16 6.76 5.51
C VAL A 24 -7.27 8.24 5.88
N LEU A 25 -6.31 8.76 6.66
CA LEU A 25 -6.25 10.19 6.98
C LEU A 25 -5.90 11.05 5.75
N SER A 26 -4.96 10.59 4.90
CA SER A 26 -4.66 11.26 3.63
C SER A 26 -5.90 11.33 2.73
N HIS A 27 -6.67 10.23 2.66
CA HIS A 27 -7.92 10.17 1.90
C HIS A 27 -8.96 11.18 2.41
N ALA A 28 -9.22 11.18 3.71
CA ALA A 28 -10.15 12.15 4.31
C ALA A 28 -9.69 13.60 4.08
N GLY A 29 -8.38 13.87 4.18
CA GLY A 29 -7.81 15.19 3.95
C GLY A 29 -7.93 15.66 2.49
N MET A 30 -7.67 14.78 1.54
CA MET A 30 -7.76 15.09 0.10
C MET A 30 -9.22 15.31 -0.32
N MET A 31 -10.16 14.53 0.20
CA MET A 31 -11.60 14.75 -0.04
C MET A 31 -12.07 16.09 0.51
N LEU A 32 -11.59 16.50 1.68
CA LEU A 32 -11.87 17.83 2.25
C LEU A 32 -11.33 18.97 1.36
N VAL A 33 -10.13 18.82 0.80
CA VAL A 33 -9.54 19.80 -0.12
C VAL A 33 -10.35 19.89 -1.42
N VAL A 34 -10.81 18.75 -1.97
CA VAL A 34 -11.64 18.74 -3.18
C VAL A 34 -12.98 19.42 -2.93
N THR A 35 -13.65 19.14 -1.80
CA THR A 35 -14.95 19.77 -1.49
C THR A 35 -14.82 21.28 -1.28
N THR A 36 -13.76 21.73 -0.59
CA THR A 36 -13.53 23.17 -0.36
C THR A 36 -13.21 23.92 -1.66
N LEU A 37 -12.44 23.31 -2.58
CA LEU A 37 -12.19 23.88 -3.91
C LEU A 37 -13.46 23.98 -4.75
N VAL A 38 -14.35 22.98 -4.68
CA VAL A 38 -15.64 23.02 -5.38
C VAL A 38 -16.52 24.15 -4.86
N GLU A 39 -16.61 24.32 -3.53
CA GLU A 39 -17.39 25.40 -2.91
C GLU A 39 -16.88 26.79 -3.31
N MET A 40 -15.56 26.98 -3.37
CA MET A 40 -14.95 28.25 -3.77
C MET A 40 -15.11 28.56 -5.27
N THR A 41 -15.27 27.55 -6.13
CA THR A 41 -15.29 27.73 -7.59
C THR A 41 -16.72 27.93 -8.15
N GLY A 42 -17.75 27.82 -7.30
CA GLY A 42 -19.14 28.17 -7.65
C GLY A 42 -19.64 27.49 -8.93
N ASN A 43 -19.80 28.26 -10.00
CA ASN A 43 -20.43 27.83 -11.27
C ASN A 43 -19.58 26.86 -12.12
N ALA A 44 -18.29 26.66 -11.82
CA ALA A 44 -17.46 25.62 -12.45
C ALA A 44 -17.23 24.40 -11.55
N GLY A 45 -18.05 24.22 -10.51
CA GLY A 45 -17.92 23.14 -9.53
C GLY A 45 -18.06 21.73 -10.11
N ILE A 46 -18.87 21.53 -11.16
CA ILE A 46 -19.10 20.20 -11.77
C ILE A 46 -17.82 19.65 -12.43
N PRO A 47 -17.14 20.38 -13.35
CA PRO A 47 -15.88 19.89 -13.92
C PRO A 47 -14.76 19.78 -12.88
N VAL A 48 -14.70 20.68 -11.89
CA VAL A 48 -13.71 20.61 -10.80
C VAL A 48 -13.94 19.39 -9.90
N MET A 49 -15.19 19.03 -9.61
CA MET A 49 -15.52 17.86 -8.82
C MET A 49 -15.11 16.57 -9.53
N ILE A 50 -15.41 16.44 -10.83
CA ILE A 50 -15.06 15.23 -11.61
C ILE A 50 -13.54 15.10 -11.74
N PHE A 51 -12.87 16.18 -12.14
CA PHE A 51 -11.42 16.18 -12.31
C PHE A 51 -10.69 15.97 -10.98
N GLY A 52 -11.15 16.64 -9.91
CA GLY A 52 -10.59 16.51 -8.56
C GLY A 52 -10.70 15.08 -8.02
N ASN A 53 -11.86 14.43 -8.16
CA ASN A 53 -12.02 13.04 -7.70
C ASN A 53 -11.15 12.05 -8.48
N ILE A 54 -11.06 12.17 -9.81
CA ILE A 54 -10.20 11.31 -10.63
C ILE A 54 -8.72 11.53 -10.26
N PHE A 55 -8.32 12.79 -10.07
CA PHE A 55 -6.95 13.15 -9.68
C PHE A 55 -6.57 12.56 -8.32
N VAL A 56 -7.44 12.71 -7.31
CA VAL A 56 -7.25 12.10 -5.99
C VAL A 56 -7.17 10.58 -6.10
N MET A 57 -8.07 9.94 -6.85
CA MET A 57 -8.11 8.48 -7.01
C MET A 57 -6.81 7.93 -7.64
N VAL A 58 -6.26 8.60 -8.65
CA VAL A 58 -5.01 8.19 -9.31
C VAL A 58 -3.82 8.40 -8.38
N LEU A 59 -3.72 9.56 -7.73
CA LEU A 59 -2.60 9.86 -6.83
C LEU A 59 -2.59 8.96 -5.60
N GLU A 60 -3.74 8.76 -4.97
CA GLU A 60 -3.85 7.90 -3.79
C GLU A 60 -3.61 6.45 -4.16
N GLY A 61 -4.20 5.96 -5.25
CA GLY A 61 -3.96 4.60 -5.73
C GLY A 61 -2.48 4.32 -5.98
N LEU A 62 -1.77 5.26 -6.62
CA LEU A 62 -0.34 5.13 -6.89
C LEU A 62 0.51 5.16 -5.60
N ILE A 63 0.26 6.13 -4.72
CA ILE A 63 1.06 6.32 -3.50
C ILE A 63 0.82 5.17 -2.51
N VAL A 64 -0.45 4.81 -2.27
CA VAL A 64 -0.83 3.72 -1.37
C VAL A 64 -0.31 2.38 -1.89
N GLY A 65 -0.37 2.16 -3.22
CA GLY A 65 0.17 0.96 -3.86
C GLY A 65 1.66 0.78 -3.57
N ILE A 66 2.48 1.81 -3.85
CA ILE A 66 3.93 1.75 -3.62
C ILE A 66 4.27 1.51 -2.14
N GLN A 67 3.57 2.18 -1.23
CA GLN A 67 3.88 2.07 0.20
C GLN A 67 3.37 0.80 0.87
N THR A 68 2.25 0.24 0.38
CA THR A 68 1.72 -1.04 0.86
C THR A 68 2.59 -2.19 0.36
N LEU A 69 2.97 -2.18 -0.92
CA LEU A 69 3.91 -3.16 -1.50
C LEU A 69 5.23 -3.21 -0.74
N ARG A 70 5.72 -2.07 -0.25
CA ARG A 70 6.92 -2.02 0.59
C ARG A 70 6.77 -2.81 1.89
N LEU A 71 5.61 -2.81 2.54
CA LEU A 71 5.41 -3.54 3.80
C LEU A 71 5.05 -5.01 3.53
N GLU A 72 4.20 -5.27 2.54
CA GLU A 72 3.77 -6.62 2.15
C GLU A 72 4.96 -7.48 1.68
N TYR A 73 5.81 -6.93 0.81
CA TYR A 73 6.94 -7.68 0.25
C TYR A 73 8.04 -7.91 1.28
N TYR A 74 8.31 -6.93 2.15
CA TYR A 74 9.39 -7.01 3.15
C TYR A 74 9.00 -7.79 4.41
N GLU A 75 7.76 -7.70 4.87
CA GLU A 75 7.37 -8.21 6.19
C GLU A 75 6.52 -9.48 6.11
N MET A 76 5.71 -9.62 5.06
CA MET A 76 4.84 -10.79 4.85
C MET A 76 5.51 -11.81 3.93
N PHE A 77 6.04 -11.40 2.78
CA PHE A 77 6.76 -12.29 1.86
C PHE A 77 8.10 -12.76 2.41
N SER A 78 8.90 -11.91 3.08
CA SER A 78 10.17 -12.35 3.68
C SER A 78 10.01 -13.32 4.86
N ARG A 79 8.87 -13.29 5.58
CA ARG A 79 8.61 -14.21 6.71
C ARG A 79 7.99 -15.53 6.28
N TYR A 80 7.22 -15.55 5.19
CA TYR A 80 6.51 -16.75 4.71
C TYR A 80 7.11 -17.37 3.45
N TYR A 81 8.01 -16.68 2.74
CA TYR A 81 8.69 -17.18 1.54
C TYR A 81 10.16 -17.45 1.84
N ASP A 82 10.43 -18.62 2.43
CA ASP A 82 11.78 -19.16 2.49
C ASP A 82 12.13 -19.74 1.11
N ALA A 83 13.26 -19.34 0.54
CA ALA A 83 13.73 -19.80 -0.77
C ALA A 83 14.23 -21.26 -0.75
N GLY A 84 13.58 -22.11 0.05
CA GLY A 84 13.84 -23.55 0.20
C GLY A 84 12.96 -24.44 -0.68
N GLY A 85 12.20 -23.87 -1.62
CA GLY A 85 11.43 -24.65 -2.58
C GLY A 85 12.32 -25.29 -3.63
N ILE A 86 12.45 -26.62 -3.58
CA ILE A 86 13.11 -27.42 -4.62
C ILE A 86 12.39 -27.12 -5.97
N PRO A 87 13.08 -26.59 -6.99
CA PRO A 87 12.45 -26.38 -8.29
C PRO A 87 12.06 -27.74 -8.85
N PHE A 88 10.76 -27.95 -9.07
CA PHE A 88 10.25 -29.18 -9.67
C PHE A 88 10.71 -29.25 -11.13
N LYS A 89 11.80 -29.97 -11.37
CA LYS A 89 12.28 -30.29 -12.71
C LYS A 89 11.54 -31.54 -13.17
N ALA A 90 10.44 -31.35 -13.90
CA ALA A 90 9.76 -32.45 -14.57
C ALA A 90 10.78 -33.14 -15.51
N MET A 91 11.04 -34.43 -15.28
CA MET A 91 11.74 -35.25 -16.27
C MET A 91 10.76 -35.53 -17.40
N THR A 92 10.81 -34.69 -18.44
CA THR A 92 10.22 -35.00 -19.74
C THR A 92 10.90 -36.27 -20.28
N ALA A 93 10.11 -37.32 -20.47
CA ALA A 93 10.50 -38.58 -21.10
C ALA A 93 10.61 -38.42 -22.63
N GLU A 94 11.43 -37.49 -23.09
CA GLU A 94 11.65 -37.21 -24.52
C GLU A 94 13.13 -37.19 -24.88
N LYS A 95 13.91 -38.10 -24.27
CA LYS A 95 15.24 -38.50 -24.79
C LYS A 95 15.48 -39.97 -24.53
N LEU A 96 14.65 -40.81 -25.13
CA LEU A 96 15.01 -42.19 -25.46
C LEU A 96 14.58 -42.47 -26.91
N ASN A 97 15.30 -41.87 -27.84
CA ASN A 97 15.45 -42.32 -29.22
C ASN A 97 16.83 -41.89 -29.70
#